data_AF-A0A7K6Q4T6-F1
#
_entry.id   AF-A0A7K6Q4T6-F1
#
_cell.length_a   1.000
_cell.length_b   1.000
_cell.length_c   1.000
_cell.angle_alpha   90.00
_cell.angle_beta   90.00
_cell.angle_gamma   90.00
#
_symmetry.space_group_name_H-M   'P 1'
#
loop_
_entity.id
_entity.type
_entity.pdbx_description
1 polymer ?
#
loop_
_entity_poly.entity_id
_entity_poly.type
_entity_poly.pdbx_seq_one_letter_code
_entity_poly.pdbx_strand_id
1 'polypeptide(L)'
;MGNLLKVLTYNELDQGPNFFLDFENAQPTEAETAVWNQVNAVLEEAQTILAELQSYTGAGQEIREAIQNPGDLRLQERAWSAVCPLVAKLKRFYEFSLRLENALRSLLEALTSPPYAPTQHLEREQALAKQFAEILHFTLSFDELKMTNPAIQNDFSYYRRTISRNRINNLQV
;
A
#
# COMPACT_ATOMS: atom_id res chain seq x y z
N MET A 1 -23.79 2.89 5.52
CA MET A 1 -22.86 1.78 5.24
C MET A 1 -23.55 0.41 5.03
N GLY A 2 -24.73 0.35 4.38
CA GLY A 2 -25.40 -0.93 4.06
C GLY A 2 -24.89 -1.64 2.79
N ASN A 3 -23.79 -1.17 2.20
CA ASN A 3 -23.30 -1.63 0.88
C ASN A 3 -22.08 -2.55 0.95
N LEU A 4 -21.32 -2.60 2.06
CA LEU A 4 -20.15 -3.50 2.14
C LEU A 4 -20.57 -4.97 2.28
N LEU A 5 -21.61 -5.24 3.08
CA LEU A 5 -22.23 -6.56 3.17
C LEU A 5 -22.72 -7.04 1.80
N LYS A 6 -23.39 -6.17 1.02
CA LYS A 6 -23.82 -6.49 -0.36
C LYS A 6 -22.66 -6.76 -1.34
N VAL A 7 -21.50 -6.14 -1.12
CA VAL A 7 -20.29 -6.36 -1.92
C VAL A 7 -19.59 -7.66 -1.49
N LEU A 8 -19.58 -7.99 -0.19
CA LEU A 8 -19.09 -9.28 0.31
C LEU A 8 -20.02 -10.44 -0.03
N THR A 9 -21.32 -10.20 -0.18
CA THR A 9 -22.34 -11.17 -0.57
C THR A 9 -22.72 -11.05 -2.04
N TYR A 10 -21.85 -10.55 -2.93
CA TYR A 10 -22.17 -10.27 -4.32
C TYR A 10 -22.55 -11.56 -5.07
N ASN A 11 -23.86 -11.83 -5.06
CA ASN A 11 -24.65 -12.82 -5.79
C ASN A 11 -24.28 -14.30 -5.61
N GLU A 12 -24.99 -15.00 -4.72
CA GLU A 12 -25.55 -16.37 -4.90
C GLU A 12 -26.08 -17.03 -3.62
N LEU A 13 -25.99 -16.39 -2.44
CA LEU A 13 -26.52 -16.95 -1.20
C LEU A 13 -27.67 -16.12 -0.64
N ASP A 14 -28.89 -16.35 -1.13
CA ASP A 14 -30.14 -16.05 -0.39
C ASP A 14 -30.18 -16.78 0.99
N GLN A 15 -29.16 -17.60 1.29
CA GLN A 15 -28.93 -18.33 2.54
C GLN A 15 -27.53 -18.06 3.12
N GLY A 16 -26.94 -16.90 2.83
CA GLY A 16 -25.70 -16.49 3.47
C GLY A 16 -25.95 -16.29 4.98
N PRO A 17 -25.04 -16.72 5.86
CA PRO A 17 -25.17 -16.44 7.28
C PRO A 17 -25.26 -14.93 7.50
N ASN A 18 -26.36 -14.47 8.10
CA ASN A 18 -26.54 -13.08 8.51
C ASN A 18 -25.74 -12.85 9.79
N PHE A 19 -24.57 -12.23 9.67
CA PHE A 19 -23.76 -11.77 10.81
C PHE A 19 -23.64 -10.25 10.81
N PHE A 20 -23.45 -9.68 12.00
CA PHE A 20 -23.31 -8.24 12.20
C PHE A 20 -21.84 -7.86 12.38
N LEU A 21 -21.40 -6.78 11.74
CA LEU A 21 -20.08 -6.18 11.89
C LEU A 21 -20.22 -4.70 12.29
N ASP A 22 -19.74 -4.33 13.47
CA ASP A 22 -19.71 -2.93 13.92
C ASP A 22 -18.45 -2.21 13.43
N PHE A 23 -18.52 -1.61 12.24
CA PHE A 23 -17.42 -0.79 11.72
C PHE A 23 -17.23 0.54 12.46
N GLU A 24 -18.24 1.01 13.20
CA GLU A 24 -18.21 2.32 13.84
C GLU A 24 -17.59 2.25 15.23
N ASN A 25 -18.05 1.32 16.07
CA ASN A 25 -17.71 1.29 17.49
C ASN A 25 -16.97 0.03 17.96
N ALA A 26 -16.65 -0.94 17.09
CA ALA A 26 -15.90 -2.12 17.50
C ALA A 26 -14.60 -1.76 18.24
N GLN A 27 -14.47 -2.29 19.45
CA GLN A 27 -13.28 -2.19 20.30
C GLN A 27 -12.65 -3.57 20.43
N PRO A 28 -11.31 -3.66 20.48
CA PRO A 28 -10.65 -4.94 20.65
C PRO A 28 -10.99 -5.56 22.00
N THR A 29 -11.32 -6.84 21.99
CA THR A 29 -11.34 -7.66 23.20
C THR A 29 -9.92 -7.89 23.74
N GLU A 30 -9.80 -8.41 24.96
CA GLU A 30 -8.51 -8.77 25.56
C GLU A 30 -7.73 -9.77 24.68
N ALA A 31 -8.46 -10.72 24.05
CA ALA A 31 -7.87 -11.70 23.13
C ALA A 31 -7.36 -11.07 21.82
N GLU A 32 -8.03 -10.02 21.33
CA GLU A 32 -7.64 -9.33 20.09
C GLU A 32 -6.52 -8.32 20.31
N THR A 33 -6.37 -7.78 21.53
CA THR A 33 -5.57 -6.58 21.82
C THR A 33 -4.13 -6.65 21.28
N ALA A 34 -3.46 -7.80 21.39
CA ALA A 34 -2.09 -7.96 20.89
C ALA A 34 -2.00 -7.81 19.36
N VAL A 35 -2.84 -8.55 18.63
CA VAL A 35 -2.90 -8.50 17.17
C VAL A 35 -3.40 -7.13 16.71
N TRP A 36 -4.42 -6.61 17.38
CA TRP A 36 -5.02 -5.32 17.08
C TRP A 36 -4.00 -4.19 17.15
N ASN A 37 -3.20 -4.13 18.21
CA ASN A 37 -2.17 -3.10 18.37
C ASN A 37 -1.09 -3.18 17.27
N GLN A 38 -0.64 -4.40 16.93
CA GLN A 38 0.34 -4.62 15.87
C GLN A 38 -0.20 -4.13 14.52
N VAL A 39 -1.45 -4.47 14.19
CA VAL A 39 -2.08 -4.11 12.93
C VAL A 39 -2.42 -2.62 12.88
N ASN A 40 -2.86 -2.04 14.00
CA ASN A 40 -3.20 -0.62 14.09
C ASN A 40 -1.99 0.27 13.78
N ALA A 41 -0.80 -0.08 14.28
CA ALA A 41 0.43 0.65 13.95
C ALA A 41 0.73 0.66 12.44
N VAL A 42 0.39 -0.41 11.72
CA VAL A 42 0.55 -0.47 10.25
C VAL A 42 -0.51 0.38 9.55
N LEU A 43 -1.76 0.35 10.04
CA LEU A 43 -2.87 1.14 9.49
C LEU A 43 -2.70 2.65 9.69
N GLU A 44 -2.14 3.09 10.83
CA GLU A 44 -1.79 4.49 11.07
C GLU A 44 -0.76 4.99 10.03
N GLU A 45 0.26 4.17 9.74
CA GLU A 45 1.22 4.52 8.69
C GLU A 45 0.62 4.44 7.29
N ALA A 46 -0.35 3.54 7.04
CA ALA A 46 -1.03 3.41 5.76
C ALA A 46 -1.64 4.74 5.29
N GLN A 47 -2.18 5.55 6.22
CA GLN A 47 -2.70 6.88 5.93
C GLN A 47 -1.62 7.83 5.39
N THR A 48 -0.41 7.77 5.99
CA THR A 48 0.74 8.56 5.54
C THR A 48 1.22 8.11 4.16
N ILE A 49 1.31 6.80 3.93
CA ILE A 49 1.69 6.22 2.64
C ILE A 49 0.72 6.66 1.54
N LEU A 50 -0.58 6.64 1.82
CA LEU A 50 -1.59 7.06 0.87
C LEU A 50 -1.48 8.56 0.54
N ALA A 51 -1.32 9.42 1.54
CA ALA A 51 -1.11 10.85 1.35
C ALA A 51 0.17 11.14 0.53
N GLU A 52 1.25 10.41 0.79
CA GLU A 52 2.49 10.54 0.04
C GLU A 52 2.32 10.14 -1.43
N LEU A 53 1.58 9.07 -1.71
CA LEU A 53 1.28 8.64 -3.07
C LEU A 53 0.36 9.64 -3.80
N GLN A 54 -0.64 10.20 -3.11
CA GLN A 54 -1.50 11.25 -3.66
C GLN A 54 -0.69 12.50 -4.05
N SER A 55 0.34 12.84 -3.26
CA SER A 55 1.25 13.95 -3.54
C SER A 55 2.36 13.64 -4.56
N TYR A 56 2.38 12.45 -5.16
CA TYR A 56 3.44 12.03 -6.08
C TYR A 56 3.28 12.72 -7.45
N THR A 57 4.01 13.82 -7.66
CA THR A 57 3.94 14.61 -8.91
C THR A 57 4.77 14.04 -10.06
N GLY A 58 5.80 13.25 -9.76
CA GLY A 58 6.77 12.77 -10.73
C GLY A 58 7.85 13.78 -11.12
N ALA A 59 8.89 13.33 -11.84
CA ALA A 59 10.00 14.16 -12.36
C ALA A 59 10.01 14.24 -13.90
N GLY A 60 8.84 14.09 -14.53
CA GLY A 60 8.72 13.90 -15.98
C GLY A 60 9.20 15.09 -16.83
N GLN A 61 9.19 16.32 -16.31
CA GLN A 61 9.72 17.48 -17.04
C GLN A 61 11.25 17.42 -17.06
N GLU A 62 11.88 17.34 -15.88
CA GLU A 62 13.32 17.31 -15.73
C GLU A 62 13.94 16.13 -16.49
N ILE A 63 13.30 14.96 -16.41
CA ILE A 63 13.74 13.76 -17.14
C ILE A 63 13.69 13.98 -18.66
N ARG A 64 12.64 14.62 -19.19
CA ARG A 64 12.54 14.90 -20.63
C ARG A 64 13.62 15.88 -21.08
N GLU A 65 13.85 16.97 -20.33
CA GLU A 65 14.89 17.96 -20.63
C GLU A 65 16.29 17.32 -20.65
N ALA A 66 16.58 16.44 -19.67
CA ALA A 66 17.83 15.70 -19.60
C ALA A 66 18.01 14.70 -20.76
N ILE A 67 16.94 13.99 -21.16
CA ILE A 67 17.01 13.05 -22.29
C ILE A 67 17.23 13.78 -23.62
N GLN A 68 16.60 14.93 -23.82
CA GLN A 68 16.74 15.74 -25.04
C GLN A 68 18.14 16.37 -25.17
N ASN A 69 18.81 16.63 -24.05
CA ASN A 69 20.10 17.31 -24.00
C ASN A 69 21.14 16.47 -23.22
N PRO A 70 21.56 15.31 -23.75
CA PRO A 70 22.40 14.36 -23.01
C PRO A 70 23.80 14.89 -22.68
N GLY A 71 24.29 15.90 -23.40
CA GLY A 71 25.59 16.54 -23.14
C GLY A 71 25.56 17.64 -22.07
N ASP A 72 24.37 18.10 -21.64
CA ASP A 72 24.24 19.13 -20.62
C ASP A 72 24.21 18.49 -19.22
N LEU A 73 25.35 18.55 -18.53
CA LEU A 73 25.52 18.01 -17.18
C LEU A 73 24.59 18.64 -16.15
N ARG A 74 24.23 19.92 -16.30
CA ARG A 74 23.33 20.60 -15.36
C ARG A 74 21.91 20.04 -15.45
N LEU A 75 21.46 19.73 -16.66
CA LEU A 75 20.15 19.09 -16.87
C LEU A 75 20.15 17.64 -16.36
N GLN A 76 21.25 16.90 -16.52
CA GLN A 76 21.37 15.56 -15.92
C GLN A 76 21.30 15.61 -14.39
N GLU A 77 22.04 16.53 -13.76
CA GLU A 77 22.05 16.69 -12.31
C GLU A 77 20.70 17.15 -11.76
N ARG A 78 19.99 18.03 -12.47
CA ARG A 78 18.63 18.47 -12.11
C ARG A 78 17.64 17.31 -12.16
N ALA A 79 17.65 16.50 -13.23
CA ALA A 79 16.79 15.33 -13.34
C ALA A 79 17.11 14.28 -12.27
N TRP A 80 18.39 14.08 -11.97
CA TRP A 80 18.82 13.19 -10.90
C TRP A 80 18.34 13.66 -9.52
N SER A 81 18.53 14.95 -9.21
CA SER A 81 18.12 15.55 -7.95
C SER A 81 16.61 15.52 -7.75
N ALA A 82 15.83 15.63 -8.83
CA ALA A 82 14.37 15.51 -8.79
C ALA A 82 13.89 14.06 -8.62
N VAL A 83 14.50 13.10 -9.32
CA VAL A 83 14.03 11.70 -9.31
C VAL A 83 14.45 10.93 -8.06
N CYS A 84 15.58 11.24 -7.45
CA CYS A 84 16.08 10.57 -6.24
C CYS A 84 15.09 10.54 -5.06
N PRO A 85 14.55 11.67 -4.59
CA PRO A 85 13.59 11.66 -3.48
C PRO A 85 12.29 10.93 -3.84
N LEU A 86 11.89 10.96 -5.11
CA LEU A 86 10.72 10.22 -5.59
C LEU A 86 10.96 8.71 -5.55
N VAL A 87 12.12 8.23 -6.00
CA VAL A 87 12.49 6.81 -5.90
C VAL A 87 12.63 6.37 -4.44
N ALA A 88 13.07 7.26 -3.54
CA ALA A 88 13.08 6.96 -2.11
C ALA A 88 11.66 6.73 -1.56
N LYS A 89 10.66 7.52 -2.00
CA LYS A 89 9.24 7.25 -1.70
C LYS A 89 8.80 5.89 -2.24
N LEU A 90 9.14 5.57 -3.50
CA LEU A 90 8.78 4.26 -4.09
C LEU A 90 9.39 3.08 -3.33
N LYS A 91 10.64 3.23 -2.86
CA LYS A 91 11.28 2.25 -1.98
C LYS A 91 10.50 2.10 -0.68
N ARG A 92 10.11 3.21 -0.03
CA ARG A 92 9.32 3.17 1.20
C ARG A 92 7.96 2.50 0.99
N PHE A 93 7.28 2.74 -0.13
CA PHE A 93 6.01 2.08 -0.45
C PHE A 93 6.17 0.56 -0.55
N TYR A 94 7.25 0.09 -1.19
CA TYR A 94 7.58 -1.32 -1.24
C TYR A 94 7.91 -1.91 0.15
N GLU A 95 8.72 -1.22 0.95
CA GLU A 95 9.03 -1.67 2.31
C GLU A 95 7.78 -1.69 3.21
N PHE A 96 6.85 -0.76 3.00
CA PHE A 96 5.56 -0.77 3.66
C PHE A 96 4.72 -1.98 3.25
N SER A 97 4.70 -2.38 1.98
CA SER A 97 3.93 -3.56 1.55
C SER A 97 4.39 -4.85 2.25
N LEU A 98 5.68 -4.98 2.58
CA LEU A 98 6.19 -6.11 3.36
C LEU A 98 5.65 -6.14 4.80
N ARG A 99 5.44 -4.95 5.40
CA ARG A 99 4.83 -4.85 6.74
C ARG A 99 3.34 -5.10 6.71
N LEU A 100 2.67 -4.63 5.66
CA LEU A 100 1.26 -4.93 5.41
C LEU A 100 1.02 -6.43 5.25
N GLU A 101 1.91 -7.15 4.57
CA GLU A 101 1.85 -8.62 4.46
C GLU A 101 1.89 -9.29 5.85
N ASN A 102 2.81 -8.87 6.71
CA ASN A 102 2.91 -9.43 8.07
C ASN A 102 1.67 -9.12 8.92
N ALA A 103 1.12 -7.91 8.83
CA ALA A 103 -0.13 -7.55 9.51
C ALA A 103 -1.31 -8.39 9.02
N LEU A 104 -1.43 -8.57 7.70
CA LEU A 104 -2.45 -9.42 7.09
C LEU A 104 -2.33 -10.86 7.55
N ARG A 105 -1.11 -11.41 7.62
CA ARG A 105 -0.87 -12.76 8.14
C ARG A 105 -1.37 -12.92 9.57
N SER A 106 -1.05 -11.98 10.46
CA SER A 106 -1.51 -12.01 11.86
C SER A 106 -3.03 -11.92 11.97
N LEU A 107 -3.70 -11.11 11.12
CA LEU A 107 -5.16 -11.06 11.07
C LEU A 107 -5.76 -12.39 10.60
N LEU A 108 -5.21 -12.98 9.54
CA LEU A 108 -5.71 -14.24 9.01
C LEU A 108 -5.53 -15.38 10.02
N GLU A 109 -4.40 -15.43 10.73
CA GLU A 109 -4.19 -16.41 11.81
C GLU A 109 -5.26 -16.28 12.90
N ALA A 110 -5.60 -15.06 13.32
CA ALA A 110 -6.63 -14.82 14.34
C ALA A 110 -8.06 -15.10 13.84
N LEU A 111 -8.38 -14.73 12.60
CA LEU A 111 -9.72 -14.82 12.02
C LEU A 111 -10.03 -16.18 11.36
N THR A 112 -9.07 -17.10 11.36
CA THR A 112 -9.24 -18.44 10.74
C THR A 112 -8.80 -19.59 11.64
N SER A 113 -8.52 -19.32 12.93
CA SER A 113 -8.05 -20.35 13.86
C SER A 113 -9.16 -21.34 14.24
N PRO A 114 -8.91 -22.66 14.25
CA PRO A 114 -9.87 -23.61 14.84
C PRO A 114 -10.10 -23.29 16.34
N PRO A 115 -11.28 -23.61 16.91
CA PRO A 115 -12.34 -24.45 16.36
C PRO A 115 -13.49 -23.68 15.70
N TYR A 116 -13.41 -22.35 15.60
CA TYR A 116 -14.55 -21.53 15.19
C TYR A 116 -14.73 -21.51 13.66
N ALA A 117 -15.99 -21.43 13.23
CA ALA A 117 -16.32 -21.20 11.82
C ALA A 117 -16.07 -19.72 11.43
N PRO A 118 -15.86 -19.38 10.14
CA PRO A 118 -15.57 -18.01 9.71
C PRO A 118 -16.59 -16.96 10.18
N THR A 119 -17.88 -17.28 10.18
CA THR A 119 -18.93 -16.36 10.65
C THR A 119 -18.83 -16.08 12.13
N GLN A 120 -18.49 -17.09 12.93
CA GLN A 120 -18.28 -16.94 14.36
C GLN A 120 -17.06 -16.06 14.64
N HIS A 121 -16.00 -16.19 13.84
CA HIS A 121 -14.85 -15.31 13.93
C HIS A 121 -15.22 -13.84 13.67
N LEU A 122 -15.97 -13.59 12.60
CA LEU A 122 -16.42 -12.23 12.27
C LEU A 122 -17.35 -11.62 13.32
N GLU A 123 -18.16 -12.43 14.01
CA GLU A 123 -19.02 -11.96 15.10
C GLU A 123 -18.26 -11.68 16.40
N ARG A 124 -17.22 -12.49 16.70
CA ARG A 124 -16.46 -12.44 17.95
C ARG A 124 -15.31 -11.46 17.90
N GLU A 125 -14.51 -11.51 16.83
CA GLU A 125 -13.32 -10.69 16.63
C GLU A 125 -13.61 -9.50 15.70
N GLN A 126 -14.61 -8.70 16.08
CA GLN A 126 -15.10 -7.59 15.24
C GLN A 126 -14.04 -6.51 14.99
N ALA A 127 -13.16 -6.26 15.95
CA ALA A 127 -12.12 -5.24 15.81
C ALA A 127 -11.07 -5.69 14.79
N LEU A 128 -10.70 -6.97 14.80
CA LEU A 128 -9.80 -7.54 13.78
C LEU A 128 -10.47 -7.64 12.41
N ALA A 129 -11.76 -7.98 12.35
CA ALA A 129 -12.54 -7.98 11.12
C ALA A 129 -12.61 -6.57 10.48
N LYS A 130 -12.77 -5.53 11.31
CA LYS A 130 -12.70 -4.13 10.88
C LYS A 130 -11.32 -3.81 10.29
N GLN A 131 -10.24 -4.13 10.99
CA GLN A 131 -8.88 -3.89 10.50
C GLN A 131 -8.58 -4.63 9.20
N PHE A 132 -9.14 -5.83 9.01
CA PHE A 132 -9.01 -6.56 7.75
C PHE A 132 -9.66 -5.79 6.59
N ALA A 133 -10.85 -5.24 6.80
CA ALA A 133 -11.51 -4.40 5.79
C ALA A 133 -10.72 -3.10 5.52
N GLU A 134 -10.11 -2.50 6.55
CA GLU A 134 -9.28 -1.29 6.41
C GLU A 134 -8.00 -1.56 5.60
N ILE A 135 -7.35 -2.73 5.78
CA ILE A 135 -6.24 -3.17 4.93
C ILE A 135 -6.67 -3.27 3.46
N LEU A 136 -7.84 -3.88 3.20
CA LEU A 136 -8.37 -4.02 1.84
C LEU A 136 -8.70 -2.65 1.23
N HIS A 137 -9.31 -1.76 2.02
CA HIS A 137 -9.61 -0.40 1.59
C HIS A 137 -8.33 0.35 1.20
N PHE A 138 -7.31 0.34 2.06
CA PHE A 138 -6.00 0.92 1.74
C PHE A 138 -5.41 0.33 0.46
N THR A 139 -5.43 -1.00 0.34
CA THR A 139 -4.83 -1.71 -0.82
C THR A 139 -5.47 -1.25 -2.12
N LEU A 140 -6.80 -1.20 -2.18
CA LEU A 140 -7.54 -0.76 -3.36
C LEU A 140 -7.30 0.72 -3.66
N SER A 141 -7.33 1.58 -2.63
CA SER A 141 -7.08 3.02 -2.81
C SER A 141 -5.66 3.32 -3.26
N PHE A 142 -4.66 2.59 -2.75
CA PHE A 142 -3.28 2.69 -3.19
C PHE A 142 -3.15 2.29 -4.66
N ASP A 143 -3.73 1.15 -5.04
CA ASP A 143 -3.65 0.66 -6.42
C ASP A 143 -4.38 1.56 -7.41
N GLU A 144 -5.52 2.16 -7.05
CA GLU A 144 -6.24 3.13 -7.88
C GLU A 144 -5.36 4.37 -8.18
N LEU A 145 -4.74 4.95 -7.15
CA LEU A 145 -3.82 6.08 -7.32
C LEU A 145 -2.59 5.71 -8.15
N LYS A 146 -2.05 4.50 -7.94
CA LYS A 146 -0.88 4.01 -8.67
C LYS A 146 -1.21 3.73 -10.13
N MET A 147 -2.39 3.19 -10.44
CA MET A 147 -2.83 2.90 -11.81
C MET A 147 -3.07 4.17 -12.62
N THR A 148 -3.50 5.26 -11.97
CA THR A 148 -3.76 6.55 -12.62
C THR A 148 -2.52 7.44 -12.75
N ASN A 149 -1.38 7.04 -12.17
CA ASN A 149 -0.14 7.82 -12.18
C ASN A 149 1.01 7.13 -12.95
N PRO A 150 1.14 7.38 -14.28
CA PRO A 150 2.19 6.75 -15.09
C PRO A 150 3.61 7.22 -14.75
N ALA A 151 3.78 8.34 -14.01
CA ALA A 151 5.09 8.86 -13.66
C ALA A 151 5.88 7.89 -12.76
N ILE A 152 5.20 7.13 -11.91
CA ILE A 152 5.80 6.14 -10.99
C ILE A 152 6.74 5.18 -11.73
N GLN A 153 6.26 4.57 -12.81
CA GLN A 153 7.07 3.62 -13.58
C GLN A 153 8.16 4.33 -14.40
N ASN A 154 7.84 5.50 -14.95
CA ASN A 154 8.77 6.27 -15.77
C ASN A 154 9.98 6.76 -14.97
N ASP A 155 9.74 7.31 -13.78
CA ASP A 155 10.76 7.81 -12.87
C ASP A 155 11.69 6.68 -12.42
N PHE A 156 11.12 5.55 -11.97
CA PHE A 156 11.92 4.40 -11.54
C PHE A 156 12.73 3.79 -12.70
N SER A 157 12.14 3.74 -13.89
CA SER A 157 12.82 3.27 -15.11
C SER A 157 13.96 4.20 -15.53
N TYR A 158 13.79 5.51 -15.40
CA TYR A 158 14.86 6.48 -15.61
C TYR A 158 15.98 6.30 -14.58
N TYR A 159 15.64 6.27 -13.28
CA TYR A 159 16.59 6.07 -12.19
C TYR A 159 17.49 4.84 -12.40
N ARG A 160 16.89 3.68 -12.72
CA ARG A 160 17.63 2.44 -12.98
C ARG A 160 18.59 2.56 -14.18
N ARG A 161 18.18 3.23 -15.26
CA ARG A 161 19.04 3.45 -16.44
C ARG A 161 20.21 4.36 -16.10
N THR A 162 19.98 5.42 -15.33
CA THR A 162 21.02 6.37 -14.93
C THR A 162 22.06 5.71 -14.01
N ILE A 163 21.64 4.91 -13.03
CA ILE A 163 22.58 4.13 -12.20
C ILE A 163 23.43 3.18 -13.03
N SER A 164 22.80 2.43 -13.95
CA SER A 164 23.51 1.47 -14.78
C SER A 164 24.61 2.14 -15.61
N ARG A 165 24.30 3.28 -16.23
CA ARG A 165 25.28 4.09 -16.98
C ARG A 165 26.40 4.62 -16.10
N ASN A 166 26.06 5.22 -14.95
CA ASN A 166 27.07 5.77 -14.04
C ASN A 166 27.99 4.69 -13.46
N ARG A 167 27.46 3.49 -13.20
CA ARG A 167 28.27 2.34 -12.76
C ARG A 167 29.25 1.89 -13.85
N ILE A 168 28.84 1.86 -15.12
CA ILE A 168 29.72 1.53 -16.24
C ILE A 168 30.79 2.61 -16.44
N ASN A 169 30.41 3.89 -16.39
CA ASN A 169 31.34 5.01 -16.52
C ASN A 169 32.38 5.02 -15.40
N ASN A 170 31.97 4.73 -14.15
CA ASN A 170 32.90 4.63 -13.01
C ASN A 170 33.80 3.39 -13.04
N LEU A 171 33.49 2.38 -13.86
CA LEU A 171 34.35 1.20 -14.08
C LEU A 171 35.34 1.39 -15.24
N GLN A 172 35.17 2.45 -16.05
CA GLN A 172 36.05 2.79 -17.18
C GLN A 172 37.08 3.88 -16.84
N VAL A 173 37.12 4.33 -15.57
CA VAL A 173 38.11 5.26 -15.02
C VAL A 173 39.11 4.49 -14.18
#